data_AF-B4IL34-F1
#
_entry.id   AF-B4IL34-F1
#
_cell.length_a   1.000
_cell.length_b   1.000
_cell.length_c   1.000
_cell.angle_alpha   90.00
_cell.angle_beta   90.00
_cell.angle_gamma   90.00
#
_symmetry.space_group_name_H-M   'P 1'
#
loop_
_entity.id
_entity.type
_entity.pdbx_description
1 polymer ?
#
loop_
_entity_poly.entity_id
_entity_poly.type
_entity_poly.pdbx_seq_one_letter_code
_entity_poly.pdbx_strand_id
1 'polypeptide(L)'
;MALFKHKRYQETADKMLSHLEKMFVMSKESKLSMRQKLQNCVWIKGEEFSKYYNEMWQLADNLALAEDEFLEYVIDGIHDVNLRNLAKSRSLKTGLELLDAFRNVELGYVPKPKLPEDRRAGDY
;
A
#
# COMPACT_ATOMS: atom_id res chain seq x y z
N MET A 1 43.39 -4.71 -28.84
CA MET A 1 42.25 -4.01 -29.46
C MET A 1 40.89 -4.59 -29.05
N ALA A 2 40.73 -5.91 -28.86
CA ALA A 2 39.45 -6.54 -28.47
C ALA A 2 38.95 -6.17 -27.05
N LEU A 3 39.86 -6.04 -26.07
CA LEU A 3 39.52 -5.69 -24.68
C LEU A 3 38.89 -4.29 -24.53
N PHE A 4 39.32 -3.32 -25.34
CA PHE A 4 38.77 -1.97 -25.35
C PHE A 4 37.35 -1.91 -25.92
N LYS A 5 37.01 -2.77 -26.90
CA LYS A 5 35.65 -2.86 -27.42
C LYS A 5 34.71 -3.45 -26.38
N HIS A 6 35.10 -4.55 -25.72
CA HIS A 6 34.26 -5.21 -24.71
C HIS A 6 33.93 -4.27 -23.53
N LYS A 7 34.94 -3.56 -23.00
CA LYS A 7 34.75 -2.59 -21.93
C LYS A 7 33.80 -1.45 -22.32
N ARG A 8 33.87 -0.99 -23.58
CA ARG A 8 33.00 0.08 -24.11
C ARG A 8 31.55 -0.38 -24.30
N TYR A 9 31.32 -1.64 -24.67
CA TYR A 9 29.98 -2.23 -24.73
C TYR A 9 29.34 -2.33 -23.34
N GLN A 10 30.12 -2.74 -22.33
CA GLN A 10 29.64 -2.84 -20.95
C GLN A 10 29.28 -1.47 -20.35
N GLU A 11 30.16 -0.47 -20.51
CA GLU A 11 29.87 0.91 -20.10
C GLU A 11 28.64 1.53 -20.80
N THR A 12 28.34 1.08 -22.02
CA THR A 12 27.15 1.55 -22.77
C THR A 12 25.88 0.88 -22.25
N ALA A 13 25.93 -0.43 -21.98
CA ALA A 13 24.82 -1.17 -21.39
C ALA A 13 24.45 -0.65 -19.99
N ASP A 14 25.45 -0.41 -19.14
CA ASP A 14 25.24 0.13 -17.78
C ASP A 14 24.62 1.54 -17.83
N LYS A 15 25.03 2.37 -18.78
CA LYS A 15 24.42 3.69 -19.00
C LYS A 15 22.98 3.59 -19.46
N MET A 16 22.64 2.65 -20.35
CA MET A 16 21.27 2.42 -20.81
C MET A 16 20.39 1.92 -19.67
N LEU A 17 20.87 0.96 -18.86
CA LEU A 17 20.17 0.46 -17.68
C LEU A 17 19.92 1.58 -16.67
N SER A 18 20.93 2.38 -16.34
CA SER A 18 20.76 3.52 -15.43
C SER A 18 19.78 4.57 -15.97
N HIS A 19 19.74 4.78 -17.28
CA HIS A 19 18.80 5.71 -17.91
C HIS A 19 17.36 5.18 -17.84
N LEU A 20 17.16 3.89 -18.14
CA LEU A 20 15.86 3.23 -18.00
C LEU A 20 15.39 3.25 -16.54
N GLU A 21 16.25 2.87 -15.59
CA GLU A 21 15.95 2.95 -14.16
C GLU A 21 15.52 4.36 -13.75
N LYS A 22 16.23 5.41 -14.19
CA LYS A 22 15.86 6.80 -13.89
C LYS A 22 14.51 7.18 -14.48
N MET A 23 14.22 6.79 -15.72
CA MET A 23 12.92 7.05 -16.34
C MET A 23 11.78 6.38 -15.57
N PHE A 24 11.97 5.12 -15.13
CA PHE A 24 10.98 4.42 -14.33
C PHE A 24 10.89 4.94 -12.89
N VAL A 25 11.99 5.42 -12.29
CA VAL A 25 12.02 6.06 -10.97
C VAL A 25 11.29 7.40 -10.97
N MET A 26 11.38 8.18 -12.05
CA MET A 26 10.61 9.43 -12.19
C MET A 26 9.10 9.20 -12.28
N SER A 27 8.66 8.02 -12.71
CA SER A 27 7.24 7.61 -12.71
C SER A 27 6.76 7.03 -11.38
N LYS A 28 7.66 6.82 -10.40
CA LYS A 28 7.25 6.32 -9.09
C LYS A 28 6.44 7.38 -8.37
N GLU A 29 5.22 7.00 -8.01
CA GLU A 29 4.37 7.79 -7.15
C GLU A 29 5.12 8.19 -5.87
N SER A 30 4.92 9.42 -5.40
CA SER A 30 5.63 9.90 -4.22
C SER A 30 5.27 9.06 -2.99
N LYS A 31 6.25 8.81 -2.10
CA LYS A 31 6.00 8.10 -0.84
C LYS A 31 4.84 8.70 -0.04
N LEU A 32 4.67 10.02 -0.11
CA LEU A 32 3.57 10.72 0.55
C LEU A 32 2.20 10.35 -0.05
N SER A 33 2.08 10.32 -1.38
CA SER A 33 0.84 9.91 -2.07
C SER A 33 0.50 8.46 -1.77
N MET A 34 1.50 7.58 -1.75
CA MET A 34 1.31 6.17 -1.39
C MET A 34 0.82 5.99 0.06
N ARG A 35 1.39 6.74 1.01
CA ARG A 35 0.93 6.73 2.41
C ARG A 35 -0.51 7.26 2.54
N GLN A 36 -0.89 8.28 1.77
CA GLN A 36 -2.27 8.75 1.72
C GLN A 36 -3.22 7.68 1.15
N LYS A 37 -2.80 6.93 0.13
CA LYS A 37 -3.59 5.80 -0.40
C LYS A 37 -3.79 4.70 0.65
N LEU A 38 -2.75 4.35 1.40
CA LEU A 38 -2.88 3.42 2.54
C LEU A 38 -3.88 3.91 3.57
N GLN A 39 -3.80 5.18 3.98
CA GLN A 39 -4.72 5.77 4.96
C GLN A 39 -6.19 5.78 4.47
N ASN A 40 -6.40 5.94 3.17
CA ASN A 40 -7.73 6.00 2.57
C ASN A 40 -8.27 4.61 2.19
N CYS A 41 -7.44 3.58 2.23
CA CYS A 41 -7.85 2.21 1.94
C CYS A 41 -8.51 1.62 3.19
N VAL A 42 -9.83 1.48 3.11
CA VAL A 42 -10.67 1.00 4.20
C VAL A 42 -11.34 -0.31 3.83
N TRP A 43 -11.49 -1.20 4.80
CA TRP A 43 -12.22 -2.45 4.59
C TRP A 43 -13.71 -2.16 4.40
N ILE A 44 -14.28 -2.63 3.28
CA ILE A 44 -15.68 -2.35 2.91
C ILE A 44 -16.61 -3.54 3.14
N LYS A 45 -17.91 -3.26 3.29
CA LYS A 45 -18.92 -4.31 3.46
C LYS A 45 -18.98 -5.24 2.25
N GLY A 46 -19.09 -6.54 2.54
CA GLY A 46 -19.19 -7.60 1.52
C GLY A 46 -17.86 -7.99 0.88
N GLU A 47 -16.76 -7.37 1.31
CA GLU A 47 -15.41 -7.78 0.94
C GLU A 47 -14.83 -8.70 2.02
N GLU A 48 -14.15 -9.75 1.60
CA GLU A 48 -13.35 -10.59 2.50
C GLU A 48 -12.14 -9.80 3.03
N PHE A 49 -11.84 -9.96 4.32
CA PHE A 49 -10.69 -9.28 4.92
C PHE A 49 -9.36 -9.63 4.24
N SER A 50 -9.21 -10.85 3.71
CA SER A 50 -8.05 -11.31 2.93
C SER A 50 -7.81 -10.42 1.70
N LYS A 51 -8.88 -10.04 1.00
CA LYS A 51 -8.82 -9.18 -0.18
C LYS A 51 -8.39 -7.77 0.19
N TYR A 52 -9.00 -7.20 1.23
CA TYR A 52 -8.58 -5.91 1.79
C TYR A 52 -7.10 -5.89 2.21
N TYR A 53 -6.66 -6.91 2.96
CA TYR A 53 -5.27 -7.03 3.41
C TYR A 53 -4.28 -7.09 2.23
N ASN A 54 -4.62 -7.84 1.17
CA ASN A 54 -3.80 -7.94 -0.02
C ASN A 54 -3.72 -6.61 -0.78
N GLU A 55 -4.82 -5.86 -0.87
CA GLU A 55 -4.82 -4.51 -1.47
C GLU A 55 -3.92 -3.56 -0.67
N MET A 56 -3.99 -3.60 0.66
CA MET A 56 -3.09 -2.84 1.54
C MET A 56 -1.62 -3.22 1.30
N TRP A 57 -1.32 -4.53 1.23
CA TRP A 57 0.04 -5.01 0.99
C TRP A 57 0.61 -4.50 -0.34
N GLN A 58 -0.17 -4.55 -1.41
CA GLN A 58 0.24 -4.05 -2.72
C GLN A 58 0.52 -2.54 -2.71
N LEU A 59 -0.26 -1.76 -1.95
CA LEU A 59 0.00 -0.32 -1.77
C LEU A 59 1.26 -0.05 -0.94
N ALA A 60 1.59 -0.92 0.01
CA ALA A 60 2.74 -0.79 0.89
C ALA A 60 4.07 -1.26 0.28
N ASP A 61 4.04 -2.09 -0.77
CA ASP A 61 5.21 -2.79 -1.34
C ASP A 61 6.41 -1.86 -1.62
N ASN A 62 6.17 -0.65 -2.13
CA ASN A 62 7.24 0.31 -2.45
C ASN A 62 7.65 1.26 -1.30
N LEU A 63 6.99 1.17 -0.13
CA LEU A 63 7.24 2.07 1.00
C LEU A 63 8.31 1.56 1.97
N ALA A 64 8.71 0.28 1.87
CA ALA A 64 9.65 -0.37 2.78
C ALA A 64 9.26 -0.17 4.26
N LEU A 65 7.98 -0.40 4.58
CA LEU A 65 7.45 -0.30 5.93
C LEU A 65 7.93 -1.48 6.79
N ALA A 66 8.11 -1.24 8.08
CA ALA A 66 8.23 -2.33 9.03
C ALA A 66 6.87 -3.06 9.15
N GLU A 67 6.88 -4.35 9.51
CA GLU A 67 5.64 -5.14 9.57
C GLU A 67 4.65 -4.54 10.58
N ASP A 68 5.11 -4.13 11.76
CA ASP A 68 4.31 -3.46 12.78
C ASP A 68 3.68 -2.16 12.26
N GLU A 69 4.46 -1.31 11.58
CA GLU A 69 3.94 -0.10 10.93
C GLU A 69 2.85 -0.43 9.88
N PHE A 70 3.07 -1.48 9.07
CA PHE A 70 2.09 -1.92 8.08
C PHE A 70 0.80 -2.41 8.75
N LEU A 71 0.91 -3.19 9.83
CA LEU A 71 -0.25 -3.70 10.57
C LEU A 71 -1.05 -2.57 11.23
N GLU A 72 -0.40 -1.49 11.67
CA GLU A 72 -1.10 -0.29 12.17
C GLU A 72 -2.01 0.31 11.08
N TYR A 73 -1.50 0.45 9.84
CA TYR A 73 -2.31 0.92 8.71
C TYR A 73 -3.50 -0.01 8.41
N VAL A 74 -3.28 -1.32 8.43
CA VAL A 74 -4.34 -2.33 8.22
C VAL A 74 -5.42 -2.23 9.30
N ILE A 75 -5.02 -2.11 10.57
CA ILE A 75 -5.96 -2.01 11.69
C ILE A 75 -6.74 -0.69 11.64
N ASP A 76 -6.09 0.42 11.31
CA ASP A 76 -6.74 1.72 11.22
C ASP A 76 -7.74 1.82 10.05
N GLY A 77 -7.53 1.07 8.98
CA GLY A 77 -8.48 0.97 7.86
C GLY A 77 -9.72 0.09 8.14
N ILE A 78 -9.79 -0.62 9.28
CA ILE A 78 -11.01 -1.29 9.73
C ILE A 78 -12.02 -0.23 10.17
N HIS A 79 -13.09 -0.04 9.41
CA HIS A 79 -14.04 1.04 9.67
C HIS A 79 -14.90 0.81 10.93
N ASP A 80 -15.26 -0.45 11.22
CA ASP A 80 -15.99 -0.80 12.44
C ASP A 80 -15.11 -0.61 13.69
N VAL A 81 -15.54 0.31 14.57
CA VAL A 81 -14.79 0.69 15.77
C VAL A 81 -14.61 -0.47 16.73
N ASN A 82 -15.60 -1.36 16.86
CA ASN A 82 -15.52 -2.49 17.78
C ASN A 82 -14.50 -3.51 17.30
N LEU A 83 -14.52 -3.82 16.00
CA LEU A 83 -13.55 -4.72 15.38
C LEU A 83 -12.12 -4.16 15.41
N ARG A 84 -11.98 -2.86 15.14
CA ARG A 84 -10.68 -2.17 15.26
C ARG A 84 -10.15 -2.21 16.69
N ASN A 85 -11.00 -1.92 17.67
CA ASN A 85 -10.62 -2.00 19.09
C ASN A 85 -10.28 -3.43 19.52
N LEU A 86 -11.00 -4.43 18.99
CA LEU A 86 -10.70 -5.84 19.22
C LEU A 86 -9.31 -6.21 18.70
N ALA A 87 -8.96 -5.77 17.48
CA ALA A 87 -7.64 -6.00 16.90
C ALA A 87 -6.52 -5.36 17.74
N LYS A 88 -6.69 -4.09 18.16
CA LYS A 88 -5.73 -3.38 19.02
C LYS A 88 -5.58 -4.04 20.39
N SER A 89 -6.69 -4.44 21.01
CA SER A 89 -6.71 -5.06 22.35
C SER A 89 -6.06 -6.45 22.36
N ARG A 90 -6.32 -7.28 21.34
CA ARG A 90 -5.74 -8.62 21.25
C ARG A 90 -4.25 -8.64 20.91
N SER A 91 -3.64 -7.48 20.66
CA SER A 91 -2.22 -7.37 20.30
C SER A 91 -1.84 -8.33 19.17
N LEU A 92 -2.66 -8.40 18.12
CA LEU A 92 -2.34 -9.22 16.94
C LEU A 92 -1.06 -8.65 16.30
N LYS A 93 0.04 -9.40 16.35
CA LYS A 93 1.40 -8.90 16.00
C LYS A 93 1.87 -9.33 14.63
N THR A 94 1.13 -10.21 13.96
CA THR A 94 1.51 -10.73 12.65
C THR A 94 0.36 -10.64 11.67
N GLY A 95 0.69 -10.54 10.38
CA GLY A 95 -0.32 -10.59 9.32
C GLY A 95 -1.16 -11.86 9.35
N LEU A 96 -0.56 -13.00 9.69
CA LEU A 96 -1.26 -14.29 9.77
C LEU A 96 -2.31 -14.32 10.89
N GLU A 97 -1.99 -13.78 12.07
CA GLU A 97 -2.95 -13.67 13.18
C GLU A 97 -4.14 -12.79 12.82
N LEU A 98 -3.91 -11.68 12.10
CA LEU A 98 -4.98 -10.81 11.60
C LEU A 98 -5.85 -11.53 10.56
N LEU A 99 -5.24 -12.15 9.56
CA LEU A 99 -5.96 -12.89 8.52
C LEU A 99 -6.79 -14.02 9.12
N ASP A 100 -6.28 -14.72 10.14
CA ASP A 100 -7.02 -15.79 10.80
C ASP A 100 -8.18 -15.24 11.65
N ALA A 101 -7.92 -14.21 12.46
CA ALA A 101 -8.92 -13.61 13.34
C ALA A 101 -10.11 -13.00 12.58
N PHE A 102 -9.86 -12.43 11.40
CA PHE A 102 -10.87 -11.76 10.58
C PHE A 102 -11.43 -12.62 9.44
N ARG A 103 -10.98 -13.86 9.28
CA ARG A 103 -11.35 -14.76 8.17
C ARG A 103 -12.87 -14.89 7.94
N ASN A 104 -13.62 -15.02 9.03
CA ASN A 104 -15.07 -15.26 9.01
C ASN A 104 -15.86 -14.04 9.53
N VAL A 105 -15.22 -12.86 9.61
CA VAL A 105 -15.87 -11.64 10.08
C VAL A 105 -16.50 -10.92 8.90
N GLU A 106 -17.78 -10.60 9.02
CA GLU A 106 -18.49 -9.76 8.06
C GLU A 106 -18.74 -8.38 8.67
N LEU A 107 -18.43 -7.33 7.92
CA LEU A 107 -18.75 -5.97 8.35
C LEU A 107 -20.26 -5.75 8.35
N GLY A 108 -20.77 -5.23 9.46
CA GLY A 108 -22.10 -4.62 9.52
C GLY A 108 -22.21 -3.45 8.52
N TYR A 109 -23.42 -2.92 8.30
CA TYR A 109 -23.54 -1.69 7.48
C TYR A 109 -22.76 -0.57 8.14
N VAL A 110 -21.69 -0.11 7.48
CA VAL A 110 -20.98 1.12 7.85
C VAL A 110 -20.94 2.03 6.62
N PRO A 111 -21.51 3.25 6.68
CA PRO A 111 -21.50 4.17 5.55
C PRO A 111 -20.06 4.45 5.10
N LYS A 112 -19.74 4.26 3.82
CA LYS A 112 -18.41 4.61 3.30
C LYS A 112 -18.16 6.09 3.60
N PRO A 113 -17.02 6.47 4.23
CA PRO A 113 -16.70 7.88 4.43
C PRO A 113 -16.76 8.57 3.07
N LYS A 114 -17.55 9.66 2.98
CA LYS A 114 -17.51 10.49 1.78
C LYS A 114 -16.09 11.05 1.71
N LEU A 115 -15.30 10.55 0.74
CA LEU A 115 -14.09 11.24 0.32
C LEU A 115 -14.48 12.70 0.11
N PRO A 116 -13.69 13.67 0.61
CA PRO A 116 -13.98 15.07 0.35
C PRO A 116 -14.18 15.22 -1.15
N GLU A 117 -15.38 15.61 -1.57
CA GLU A 117 -15.62 16.01 -2.96
C GLU A 117 -14.50 16.99 -3.32
N ASP A 118 -13.81 16.67 -4.42
CA ASP A 118 -12.70 17.43 -4.93
C ASP A 118 -13.11 18.91 -4.94
N ARG A 119 -12.57 19.72 -4.03
CA ARG A 119 -12.86 21.16 -3.93
C ARG A 119 -12.25 21.95 -5.11
N ARG A 120 -12.03 21.28 -6.24
CA ARG A 120 -11.54 21.79 -7.53
C ARG A 120 -12.49 21.47 -8.69
N ALA A 121 -13.79 21.51 -8.46
CA ALA A 121 -14.67 22.00 -9.52
C ALA A 121 -14.87 23.49 -9.25
N GLY A 122 -13.87 24.28 -9.66
CA GLY A 122 -13.97 25.73 -9.60
C GLY A 122 -15.06 26.18 -10.56
N ASP A 123 -16.07 26.87 -10.01
CA ASP A 123 -16.88 27.80 -10.77
C ASP A 123 -15.96 28.92 -11.27
N TYR A 124 -15.58 28.86 -12.55
CA TYR A 124 -15.08 29.97 -13.35
C TYR A 124 -15.71 29.90 -14.74
#